data_AF-A0A3A4Z4G8-F1
#
_entry.id   AF-A0A3A4Z4G8-F1
#
_cell.length_a   1.000
_cell.length_b   1.000
_cell.length_c   1.000
_cell.angle_alpha   90.00
_cell.angle_beta   90.00
_cell.angle_gamma   90.00
#
_symmetry.space_group_name_H-M   'P 1'
#
loop_
_entity.id
_entity.type
_entity.pdbx_description
1 polymer ?
#
loop_
_entity_poly.entity_id
_entity_poly.type
_entity_poly.pdbx_seq_one_letter_code
_entity_poly.pdbx_strand_id
1 'polypeptide(L)' 'MERLVCFQWFFPSPTKSGGKIIPAPPEAVLKRDELKDTWLFKEKHPQEVYCVSLSPSTKNGETGYSVKAEIIIRGTERN' A
#
# COMPACT_ATOMS: atom_id res chain seq x y z
N MET A 1 -7.16 -13.10 -15.47
CA MET A 1 -6.28 -12.47 -14.46
C MET A 1 -7.09 -11.38 -13.81
N GLU A 2 -7.33 -11.49 -12.50
CA GLU A 2 -8.08 -10.50 -11.73
C GLU A 2 -7.10 -9.70 -10.87
N ARG A 3 -7.34 -8.39 -10.70
CA ARG A 3 -6.45 -7.47 -9.98
C ARG A 3 -7.30 -6.66 -9.01
N LEU A 4 -7.12 -6.90 -7.72
CA LEU A 4 -7.73 -6.11 -6.65
C LEU A 4 -6.72 -5.07 -6.17
N VAL A 5 -7.14 -3.80 -6.13
CA VAL A 5 -6.31 -2.69 -5.69
C VAL A 5 -6.94 -2.07 -4.46
N CYS A 6 -6.22 -2.15 -3.33
CA CYS A 6 -6.62 -1.51 -2.07
C CYS A 6 -5.73 -0.30 -1.83
N PHE A 7 -6.35 0.84 -1.56
CA PHE A 7 -5.63 2.10 -1.29
C PHE A 7 -6.09 2.68 0.03
N GLN A 8 -5.14 2.95 0.92
CA GLN A 8 -5.43 3.62 2.19
C GLN A 8 -4.43 4.77 2.41
N TRP A 9 -4.98 5.97 2.56
CA TRP A 9 -4.26 7.15 3.02
C TRP A 9 -4.38 7.23 4.55
N PHE A 10 -3.28 7.42 5.28
CA PHE A 10 -3.33 7.35 6.74
C PHE A 10 -2.33 8.22 7.50
N PHE A 11 -1.57 9.10 6.86
CA PHE A 11 -0.59 9.92 7.58
C PHE A 11 -0.39 11.30 6.95
N PRO A 12 -1.08 12.37 7.39
CA PRO A 12 -0.79 13.73 6.97
C PRO A 12 0.61 14.12 7.44
N SER A 13 1.50 14.38 6.50
CA SER A 13 2.89 14.75 6.78
C SER A 13 3.54 15.37 5.54
N PRO A 14 4.48 16.31 5.72
CA PRO A 14 5.31 16.77 4.62
C PRO A 14 6.03 15.58 3.98
N THR A 15 5.85 15.41 2.67
CA THR A 15 6.53 14.36 1.91
C THR A 15 7.68 14.89 1.07
N LYS A 16 7.79 16.22 0.96
CA LYS A 16 8.85 16.91 0.23
C LYS A 16 9.33 18.12 1.02
N SER A 17 10.65 18.35 1.01
CA SER A 17 11.28 19.56 1.52
C SER A 17 12.40 19.98 0.56
N GLY A 18 12.39 21.23 0.10
CA GLY A 18 13.41 21.74 -0.82
C GLY A 18 13.57 20.90 -2.10
N GLY A 19 12.48 20.35 -2.64
CA GLY A 19 12.49 19.50 -3.84
C GLY A 19 12.95 18.05 -3.63
N LYS A 20 13.38 17.67 -2.42
CA LYS A 20 13.76 16.30 -2.07
C LYS A 20 12.59 15.57 -1.41
N ILE A 21 12.47 14.27 -1.68
CA ILE A 21 11.53 13.39 -0.98
C ILE A 21 12.05 13.21 0.45
N ILE A 22 11.18 13.43 1.42
CA ILE A 22 11.48 13.19 2.84
C ILE A 22 11.36 11.68 3.08
N PRO A 23 12.29 11.04 3.81
CA PRO A 23 12.13 9.66 4.22
C PRO A 23 10.82 9.47 4.98
N ALA A 24 10.15 8.35 4.75
CA ALA A 24 8.94 8.03 5.49
C ALA A 24 9.24 7.96 6.99
N PRO A 25 8.42 8.60 7.84
CA PRO A 25 8.59 8.52 9.28
C PRO A 25 8.37 7.06 9.75
N PRO A 26 9.00 6.64 10.87
CA PRO A 26 8.88 5.28 11.38
C PRO A 26 7.43 4.81 11.55
N GLU A 27 6.53 5.69 11.97
CA GLU A 27 5.10 5.37 12.13
C GLU A 27 4.44 4.97 10.80
N ALA A 28 4.81 5.62 9.70
CA ALA A 28 4.29 5.30 8.38
C ALA A 28 4.80 3.95 7.86
N VAL A 29 6.04 3.60 8.21
CA VAL A 29 6.65 2.30 7.91
C VAL A 29 5.99 1.18 8.74
N LEU A 30 5.80 1.40 10.05
CA LEU A 30 5.13 0.45 10.93
C LEU A 30 3.70 0.18 10.46
N LYS A 31 2.95 1.22 10.08
CA LYS A 31 1.58 1.03 9.61
C LYS A 31 1.50 0.29 8.27
N ARG A 32 2.47 0.48 7.37
CA ARG A 32 2.61 -0.35 6.15
C ARG A 32 2.77 -1.81 6.53
N ASP A 33 3.63 -2.12 7.50
CA ASP A 33 3.89 -3.50 7.92
C ASP A 33 2.67 -4.14 8.59
N GLU A 34 1.96 -3.41 9.46
CA GLU A 34 0.70 -3.85 10.05
C GLU A 34 -0.37 -4.15 8.98
N LEU A 35 -0.52 -3.27 7.98
CA LEU A 35 -1.48 -3.46 6.88
C LEU A 35 -1.08 -4.63 5.98
N LYS A 36 0.21 -4.77 5.68
CA LYS A 36 0.75 -5.90 4.93
C LYS A 36 0.40 -7.21 5.63
N ASP A 37 0.69 -7.32 6.92
CA ASP A 37 0.39 -8.54 7.68
C ASP A 37 -1.12 -8.80 7.70
N THR A 38 -1.93 -7.78 8.03
CA THR A 38 -3.40 -7.91 8.06
C THR A 38 -3.98 -8.38 6.73
N TRP A 39 -3.46 -7.90 5.60
CA TRP A 39 -3.93 -8.30 4.27
C TRP A 39 -3.43 -9.69 3.87
N LEU A 40 -2.18 -10.05 4.20
CA LEU A 40 -1.65 -11.41 4.00
C LEU A 40 -2.38 -12.48 4.81
N PHE A 41 -2.96 -12.11 5.95
CA PHE A 41 -3.68 -13.03 6.83
C PHE A 41 -5.20 -13.11 6.55
N LYS A 42 -5.81 -12.12 5.87
CA LYS A 42 -7.27 -12.05 5.68
C LYS A 42 -7.81 -12.87 4.50
N GLU A 43 -7.13 -12.90 3.37
CA GLU A 43 -7.54 -13.68 2.20
C GLU A 43 -6.32 -14.44 1.72
N LYS A 44 -6.41 -15.78 1.65
CA LYS A 44 -5.38 -16.63 1.04
C LYS A 44 -5.99 -17.28 -0.20
N HIS A 45 -5.65 -16.80 -1.39
CA HIS A 45 -5.85 -17.54 -2.63
C HIS A 45 -4.54 -18.25 -3.03
N PRO A 46 -4.62 -19.44 -3.66
CA PRO A 46 -3.44 -20.25 -3.97
C PRO A 46 -2.40 -19.58 -4.88
N GLN A 47 -2.71 -18.46 -5.52
CA GLN A 47 -1.87 -17.77 -6.51
C GLN A 47 -1.89 -16.24 -6.36
N GLU A 48 -1.91 -15.74 -5.12
CA GLU A 48 -1.82 -14.30 -4.85
C GLU A 48 -0.38 -13.79 -4.84
N VAL A 49 -0.17 -12.69 -5.56
CA VAL A 49 1.01 -11.83 -5.36
C VAL A 49 0.54 -10.55 -4.68
N TYR A 50 1.02 -10.32 -3.46
CA TYR A 50 0.75 -9.09 -2.72
C TYR A 50 1.90 -8.10 -2.91
N CYS A 51 1.58 -6.94 -3.48
CA CYS A 51 2.49 -5.82 -3.55
C CYS A 51 2.00 -4.71 -2.62
N VAL A 52 2.66 -4.56 -1.46
CA VAL A 52 2.38 -3.47 -0.52
C VAL A 52 3.46 -2.42 -0.66
N SER A 53 3.07 -1.21 -1.05
CA SER A 53 3.98 -0.08 -1.27
C SER A 53 3.56 1.12 -0.41
N LEU A 54 4.56 1.83 0.12
CA LEU A 54 4.38 3.11 0.79
C LEU A 54 4.76 4.20 -0.19
N SER A 55 3.89 5.19 -0.39
CA SER A 55 4.13 6.26 -1.35
C SER A 55 3.64 7.61 -0.82
N PRO A 56 4.35 8.70 -1.12
CA PRO A 56 3.85 10.04 -0.86
C PRO A 56 2.62 10.31 -1.74
N SER A 57 1.58 10.91 -1.15
CA SER A 57 0.33 11.25 -1.82
C SER A 57 -0.31 12.50 -1.23
N THR A 58 -1.38 12.97 -1.86
CA THR A 58 -2.15 14.14 -1.41
C THR A 58 -3.62 13.76 -1.32
N LYS A 59 -4.27 14.13 -0.21
CA LYS A 59 -5.71 13.94 0.00
C LYS A 59 -6.29 15.22 0.56
N ASN A 60 -7.32 15.76 -0.08
CA ASN A 60 -8.00 17.00 0.33
C ASN A 60 -7.06 18.21 0.53
N GLY A 61 -5.99 18.31 -0.28
CA GLY A 61 -5.01 19.39 -0.17
C GLY A 61 -3.91 19.16 0.87
N GLU A 62 -3.99 18.10 1.69
CA GLU A 62 -2.95 17.72 2.64
C GLU A 62 -1.98 16.72 2.02
N THR A 63 -0.68 16.97 2.13
CA THR A 63 0.35 15.99 1.78
C THR A 63 0.47 14.94 2.88
N GLY A 64 0.74 13.71 2.49
CA GLY A 64 0.91 12.63 3.44
C GLY A 64 1.41 11.35 2.79
N TYR A 65 1.40 10.27 3.54
CA TYR A 65 1.72 8.94 3.03
C TYR A 65 0.46 8.11 2.84
N SER A 66 0.50 7.29 1.79
CA SER A 66 -0.50 6.27 1.50
C SER A 66 0.16 4.93 1.33
N VAL A 67 -0.52 3.88 1.76
CA VAL A 67 -0.17 2.50 1.44
C VAL A 67 -1.10 2.02 0.34
N LYS A 68 -0.49 1.47 -0.71
CA LYS A 68 -1.19 0.80 -1.79
C LYS A 68 -0.88 -0.68 -1.70
N ALA A 69 -1.92 -1.50 -1.57
CA ALA A 69 -1.86 -2.92 -1.82
C ALA A 69 -2.41 -3.25 -3.20
N GLU A 70 -1.76 -4.22 -3.82
CA GLU A 70 -2.20 -4.80 -5.06
C GLU A 70 -2.13 -6.30 -4.94
N ILE A 71 -3.27 -6.94 -5.17
CA ILE A 71 -3.46 -8.38 -5.09
C ILE A 71 -3.74 -8.85 -6.50
N ILE A 72 -2.80 -9.61 -7.06
CA ILE A 72 -2.93 -10.18 -8.40
C ILE A 72 -3.39 -11.62 -8.24
N ILE A 73 -4.61 -11.91 -8.66
CA ILE A 73 -5.18 -13.26 -8.67
C ILE A 73 -4.99 -13.81 -10.09
N ARG A 74 -4.00 -14.70 -10.24
CA ARG A 74 -3.90 -15.51 -11.46
C ARG A 74 -5.00 -16.57 -11.39
N GLY A 75 -5.98 -16.47 -12.27
CA GLY A 75 -6.99 -17.51 -12.40
C GLY A 75 -6.29 -18.79 -12.83
N THR A 76 -6.50 -19.89 -12.10
CA THR A 76 -6.26 -21.22 -12.63
C THR A 76 -6.98 -21.31 -13.97
N GLU A 77 -6.25 -21.61 -15.04
CA GLU A 77 -6.87 -22.02 -16.29
C GLU A 77 -7.88 -23.12 -15.95
N ARG A 78 -9.16 -22.86 -16.18
CA ARG A 78 -10.18 -23.91 -16.15
C ARG A 78 -9.86 -24.81 -17.33
N ASN A 79 -9.25 -25.95 -17.06
CA ASN A 79 -9.14 -27.06 -18.01
C ASN A 79 -10.45 -27.85 -17.98
#